data_AF-H3RC93-F1
#
_entry.id   AF-H3RC93-F1
#
_cell.length_a   1.000
_cell.length_b   1.000
_cell.length_c   1.000
_cell.angle_alpha   90.00
_cell.angle_beta   90.00
_cell.angle_gamma   90.00
#
_symmetry.space_group_name_H-M   'P 1'
#
loop_
_entity.id
_entity.type
_entity.pdbx_description
1 polymer ?
#
loop_
_entity_poly.entity_id
_entity_poly.type
_entity_poly.pdbx_seq_one_letter_code
_entity_poly.pdbx_strand_id
1 'polypeptide(L)'
;MTYQQAGRIAILKRVAGWVIFLLALLSTIISLLSFLFKHSEKKPGIDAVMLDFIHVMVDMIRFNTPFLNVFWQNSPVPEFNGQMNLGFWFIYILIFVGLALEASGARMGRQVRHVREGIEDQMILEQAKGSDGRTRQQLEEKVRVPRHTIFLQIFPLYILPLVIAIAGYFLLSLLGFL
;
A
#
# COMPACT_ATOMS: atom_id res chain seq x y z
N MET A 1 -2.26 -10.56 23.81
CA MET A 1 -3.50 -10.20 23.10
C MET A 1 -4.36 -11.43 23.10
N THR A 2 -5.62 -11.34 23.52
CA THR A 2 -6.56 -12.45 23.38
C THR A 2 -6.83 -12.69 21.88
N TYR A 3 -7.17 -13.93 21.54
CA TYR A 3 -7.37 -14.38 20.16
C TYR A 3 -8.31 -13.48 19.34
N GLN A 4 -9.45 -13.09 19.94
CA GLN A 4 -10.43 -12.21 19.31
C GLN A 4 -9.91 -10.79 19.07
N GLN A 5 -9.05 -10.27 19.95
CA GLN A 5 -8.41 -8.98 19.78
C GLN A 5 -7.38 -9.02 18.64
N ALA A 6 -6.63 -10.12 18.50
CA ALA A 6 -5.67 -10.29 17.43
C ALA A 6 -6.34 -10.30 16.04
N GLY A 7 -7.51 -10.93 15.91
CA GLY A 7 -8.30 -10.93 14.67
C GLY A 7 -8.81 -9.54 14.27
N ARG A 8 -9.38 -8.77 15.21
CA ARG A 8 -9.84 -7.39 14.94
C ARG A 8 -8.70 -6.47 14.51
N ILE A 9 -7.55 -6.59 15.16
CA ILE A 9 -6.35 -5.81 14.82
C ILE A 9 -5.82 -6.19 13.44
N ALA A 10 -5.88 -7.47 13.05
CA ALA A 10 -5.48 -7.91 11.72
C ALA A 10 -6.36 -7.27 10.63
N ILE A 11 -7.68 -7.25 10.81
CA ILE A 11 -8.61 -6.62 9.86
C ILE A 11 -8.36 -5.11 9.80
N LEU A 12 -8.22 -4.44 10.95
CA LEU A 12 -7.96 -3.01 11.01
C LEU A 12 -6.68 -2.62 10.27
N LYS A 13 -5.58 -3.37 10.47
CA LYS A 13 -4.34 -3.17 9.74
C LYS A 13 -4.54 -3.31 8.23
N ARG A 14 -5.31 -4.30 7.77
CA ARG A 14 -5.56 -4.49 6.33
C ARG A 14 -6.37 -3.35 5.72
N VAL A 15 -7.44 -2.92 6.40
CA VAL A 15 -8.29 -1.81 5.92
C VAL A 15 -7.49 -0.51 5.90
N ALA A 16 -6.77 -0.20 6.98
CA ALA A 16 -5.92 0.98 7.03
C ALA A 16 -4.82 0.95 5.94
N GLY A 17 -4.21 -0.22 5.71
CA GLY A 17 -3.21 -0.41 4.66
C GLY A 17 -3.76 -0.13 3.27
N TRP A 18 -4.95 -0.67 2.96
CA TRP A 18 -5.65 -0.42 1.70
C TRP A 18 -6.02 1.04 1.50
N VAL A 19 -6.55 1.70 2.54
CA VAL A 19 -6.90 3.13 2.46
C VAL A 19 -5.66 3.97 2.18
N ILE A 20 -4.59 3.77 2.95
CA ILE A 20 -3.33 4.51 2.76
C ILE A 20 -2.74 4.24 1.38
N PHE A 21 -2.70 2.97 0.95
CA PHE A 21 -2.20 2.58 -0.36
C PHE A 21 -2.97 3.25 -1.50
N LEU A 22 -4.30 3.19 -1.47
CA LEU A 22 -5.13 3.72 -2.55
C LEU A 22 -5.00 5.25 -2.67
N LEU A 23 -5.02 5.96 -1.53
CA LEU A 23 -4.83 7.41 -1.50
C LEU A 23 -3.45 7.81 -2.03
N ALA A 24 -2.39 7.11 -1.60
CA ALA A 24 -1.02 7.38 -2.04
C ALA A 24 -0.80 7.02 -3.53
N LEU A 25 -1.38 5.93 -4.00
CA LEU A 25 -1.29 5.49 -5.39
C LEU A 25 -1.97 6.49 -6.33
N LEU A 26 -3.20 6.90 -6.02
CA LEU A 26 -3.93 7.89 -6.81
C LEU A 26 -3.19 9.22 -6.86
N SER A 27 -2.69 9.69 -5.71
CA SER A 27 -1.87 10.90 -5.65
C SER A 27 -0.62 10.76 -6.52
N THR A 28 0.11 9.66 -6.43
CA THR A 28 1.34 9.46 -7.22
C THR A 28 1.08 9.41 -8.73
N ILE A 29 -0.02 8.76 -9.15
CA ILE A 29 -0.44 8.75 -10.56
C ILE A 29 -0.72 10.17 -11.04
N ILE A 30 -1.51 10.93 -10.28
CA ILE A 30 -1.88 12.32 -10.60
C ILE A 30 -0.65 13.23 -10.61
N SER A 31 0.29 13.03 -9.69
CA SER A 31 1.58 13.73 -9.69
C SER A 31 2.38 13.47 -10.96
N LEU A 32 2.43 12.22 -11.43
CA LEU A 32 3.12 11.86 -12.68
C LEU A 32 2.43 12.44 -13.91
N LEU A 33 1.10 12.35 -14.00
CA LEU A 33 0.31 12.99 -15.07
C LEU A 33 0.55 14.51 -15.11
N SER A 34 0.56 15.15 -13.93
CA SER A 34 0.82 16.59 -13.80
C SER A 34 2.26 16.95 -14.15
N PHE A 35 3.21 16.05 -13.90
CA PHE A 35 4.61 16.22 -14.32
C PHE A 35 4.74 16.19 -15.84
N LEU A 36 4.13 15.17 -16.47
CA LEU A 36 4.10 15.03 -17.93
C LEU A 36 3.48 16.25 -18.59
N PHE A 37 2.39 16.79 -18.02
CA PHE A 37 1.77 18.03 -18.49
C PHE A 37 2.74 19.22 -18.42
N LYS A 38 3.36 19.47 -17.26
CA LYS A 38 4.20 20.67 -17.03
C LYS A 38 5.59 20.63 -17.69
N HIS A 39 6.22 19.46 -17.75
CA HIS A 39 7.61 19.32 -18.21
C HIS A 39 7.73 18.99 -19.70
N SER A 40 6.61 18.88 -20.42
CA SER A 40 6.62 18.65 -21.86
C SER A 40 7.11 19.88 -22.64
N GLU A 41 6.93 21.10 -22.14
CA GLU A 41 7.05 22.32 -22.97
C GLU A 41 8.44 22.71 -23.48
N LYS A 42 9.56 22.10 -23.04
CA LYS A 42 10.89 22.69 -23.31
C LYS A 42 12.02 21.70 -23.57
N LYS A 43 11.77 20.59 -24.27
CA LYS A 43 12.86 19.73 -24.75
C LYS A 43 12.89 19.64 -26.28
N PRO A 44 13.98 20.08 -26.94
CA PRO A 44 14.14 19.92 -28.38
C PRO A 44 14.30 18.42 -28.66
N GLY A 45 13.24 17.77 -29.15
CA GLY A 45 13.22 16.32 -29.43
C GLY A 45 11.87 15.64 -29.25
N ILE A 46 10.93 16.24 -28.50
CA ILE A 46 9.52 15.79 -28.47
C ILE A 46 8.77 16.61 -29.52
N ASP A 47 8.21 15.94 -30.54
CA ASP A 47 7.38 16.61 -31.55
C ASP A 47 6.23 17.35 -30.87
N ALA A 48 5.97 18.60 -31.27
CA ALA A 48 4.90 19.43 -30.73
C ALA A 48 3.53 18.73 -30.73
N VAL A 49 3.34 17.77 -31.65
CA VAL A 49 2.15 16.91 -31.75
C VAL A 49 2.02 15.95 -30.56
N MET A 50 3.11 15.32 -30.13
CA MET A 50 3.10 14.44 -28.94
C MET A 50 2.77 15.22 -27.68
N LEU A 51 3.25 16.46 -27.58
CA LEU A 51 2.97 17.35 -26.46
C LEU A 51 1.48 17.70 -26.37
N ASP A 52 0.87 18.07 -27.48
CA ASP A 52 -0.56 18.39 -27.55
C ASP A 52 -1.41 17.16 -27.17
N PHE A 53 -1.01 15.97 -27.64
CA PHE A 53 -1.69 14.73 -27.29
C PHE A 53 -1.67 14.44 -25.77
N ILE A 54 -0.53 14.64 -25.10
CA ILE A 54 -0.42 14.47 -23.64
C ILE A 54 -1.34 15.45 -22.90
N HIS A 55 -1.39 16.71 -23.32
CA HIS A 55 -2.25 17.71 -22.71
C HIS A 55 -3.73 17.32 -22.84
N VAL A 56 -4.17 16.96 -24.05
CA VAL A 56 -5.55 16.51 -24.29
C VAL A 56 -5.91 15.26 -23.48
N MET A 57 -5.01 14.28 -23.38
CA MET A 57 -5.24 13.09 -22.57
C MET A 57 -5.41 13.43 -21.08
N VAL A 58 -4.52 14.25 -20.52
CA VAL A 58 -4.60 14.66 -19.11
C VAL A 58 -5.87 15.45 -18.84
N ASP A 59 -6.24 16.38 -19.73
CA ASP A 59 -7.47 17.16 -19.62
C ASP A 59 -8.73 16.29 -19.72
N MET A 60 -8.75 15.30 -20.62
CA MET A 60 -9.85 14.34 -20.74
C MET A 60 -9.99 13.49 -19.47
N ILE A 61 -8.87 13.00 -18.92
CA ILE A 61 -8.88 12.24 -17.65
C ILE A 61 -9.39 13.11 -16.51
N ARG A 62 -8.92 14.36 -16.41
CA ARG A 62 -9.35 15.31 -15.37
C ARG A 62 -10.84 15.61 -15.49
N PHE A 63 -11.32 15.86 -16.70
CA PHE A 63 -12.74 16.11 -16.97
C PHE A 63 -13.62 14.92 -16.57
N ASN A 64 -13.16 13.69 -16.85
CA ASN A 64 -13.89 12.47 -16.50
C ASN A 64 -13.75 12.05 -15.02
N THR A 65 -12.83 12.66 -14.25
CA THR A 65 -12.57 12.31 -12.84
C THR A 65 -12.75 13.48 -11.87
N PRO A 66 -13.93 14.14 -11.83
CA PRO A 66 -14.16 15.28 -10.95
C PRO A 66 -14.04 14.93 -9.47
N PHE A 67 -14.32 13.68 -9.09
CA PHE A 67 -14.15 13.18 -7.72
C PHE A 67 -12.68 13.11 -7.26
N LEU A 68 -11.72 13.16 -8.19
CA LEU A 68 -10.27 13.20 -7.90
C LEU A 68 -9.73 14.63 -7.82
N ASN A 69 -10.57 15.68 -7.91
CA ASN A 69 -10.13 17.07 -7.89
C ASN A 69 -9.26 17.43 -6.68
N VAL A 70 -9.54 16.83 -5.51
CA VAL A 70 -8.72 17.01 -4.31
C VAL A 70 -7.27 16.59 -4.57
N PHE A 71 -7.05 15.49 -5.29
CA PHE A 71 -5.71 15.05 -5.66
C PHE A 71 -5.13 15.92 -6.78
N TRP A 72 -5.91 16.30 -7.80
CA TRP A 72 -5.43 17.19 -8.87
C TRP A 72 -4.89 18.52 -8.36
N GLN A 73 -5.41 19.03 -7.24
CA GLN A 73 -4.99 20.29 -6.64
C GLN A 73 -3.87 20.14 -5.59
N ASN A 74 -3.89 19.06 -4.80
CA ASN A 74 -2.98 18.90 -3.67
C ASN A 74 -1.80 17.95 -3.95
N SER A 75 -1.81 17.21 -5.06
CA SER A 75 -0.76 16.24 -5.32
C SER A 75 0.55 16.92 -5.72
N PRO A 76 1.67 16.64 -5.03
CA PRO A 76 2.97 17.26 -5.30
C PRO A 76 3.53 16.75 -6.62
N VAL A 77 3.84 17.65 -7.54
CA VAL A 77 4.46 17.30 -8.82
C VAL A 77 5.95 16.98 -8.58
N PRO A 78 6.53 15.89 -9.10
CA PRO A 78 7.95 15.62 -8.98
C PRO A 78 8.78 16.67 -9.76
N GLU A 79 9.91 17.09 -9.21
CA GLU A 79 10.90 17.94 -9.89
C GLU A 79 12.25 17.23 -9.81
N PHE A 80 12.91 17.09 -10.95
CA PHE A 80 14.19 16.41 -11.07
C PHE A 80 15.37 17.39 -11.25
N ASN A 81 15.09 18.70 -11.35
CA ASN A 81 16.07 19.75 -11.65
C ASN A 81 16.80 20.32 -10.41
N GLY A 82 16.90 19.54 -9.32
CA GLY A 82 17.75 19.87 -8.17
C GLY A 82 17.03 20.34 -6.89
N GLN A 83 15.71 20.55 -6.91
CA GLN A 83 14.93 20.69 -5.69
C GLN A 83 14.37 19.32 -5.28
N MET A 84 14.71 18.86 -4.09
CA MET A 84 14.22 17.58 -3.58
C MET A 84 12.75 17.73 -3.18
N ASN A 85 11.84 17.24 -4.04
CA ASN A 85 10.41 17.27 -3.78
C ASN A 85 10.00 16.25 -2.70
N LEU A 86 10.27 16.63 -1.44
CA LEU A 86 10.00 15.83 -0.25
C LEU A 86 8.54 15.37 -0.19
N GLY A 87 7.60 16.20 -0.62
CA GLY A 87 6.18 15.85 -0.68
C GLY A 87 5.91 14.66 -1.62
N PHE A 88 6.50 14.65 -2.81
CA PHE A 88 6.35 13.56 -3.77
C PHE A 88 6.96 12.27 -3.22
N TRP A 89 8.19 12.33 -2.70
CA TRP A 89 8.86 11.17 -2.12
C TRP A 89 8.14 10.61 -0.89
N PHE A 90 7.56 11.49 -0.07
CA PHE A 90 6.76 11.08 1.08
C PHE A 90 5.54 10.25 0.64
N ILE A 91 4.76 10.76 -0.32
CA ILE A 91 3.57 10.05 -0.84
C ILE A 91 3.99 8.77 -1.56
N TYR A 92 5.08 8.80 -2.31
CA TYR A 92 5.63 7.63 -2.97
C TYR A 92 5.98 6.51 -1.98
N ILE A 93 6.72 6.83 -0.91
CA ILE A 93 7.04 5.87 0.16
C ILE A 93 5.76 5.38 0.85
N LEU A 94 4.76 6.25 1.01
CA LEU A 94 3.48 5.93 1.65
C LEU A 94 2.72 4.79 0.94
N ILE A 95 2.87 4.65 -0.38
CA ILE A 95 2.35 3.50 -1.15
C ILE A 95 2.88 2.19 -0.55
N PHE A 96 4.19 2.09 -0.37
CA PHE A 96 4.86 0.88 0.12
C PHE A 96 4.60 0.64 1.60
N VAL A 97 4.45 1.70 2.38
CA VAL A 97 3.98 1.60 3.78
C VAL A 97 2.58 1.01 3.84
N GLY A 98 1.67 1.43 2.96
CA GLY A 98 0.32 0.88 2.83
C GLY A 98 0.33 -0.62 2.47
N LEU A 99 1.13 -1.00 1.46
CA LEU A 99 1.33 -2.41 1.06
C LEU A 99 1.92 -3.25 2.21
N ALA A 100 2.92 -2.72 2.91
CA ALA A 100 3.51 -3.40 4.05
C ALA A 100 2.50 -3.55 5.19
N LEU A 101 1.63 -2.56 5.42
CA LEU A 101 0.61 -2.68 6.45
C LEU A 101 -0.43 -3.76 6.12
N GLU A 102 -0.86 -3.85 4.86
CA GLU A 102 -1.78 -4.90 4.35
C GLU A 102 -1.18 -6.29 4.54
N ALA A 103 0.04 -6.52 4.04
CA ALA A 103 0.67 -7.82 4.12
C ALA A 103 1.03 -8.21 5.57
N SER A 104 1.19 -7.24 6.47
CA SER A 104 1.32 -7.48 7.92
C SER A 104 0.01 -8.04 8.49
N GLY A 105 -1.09 -7.37 8.19
CA GLY A 105 -2.42 -7.77 8.63
C GLY A 105 -2.85 -9.11 8.04
N ALA A 106 -2.50 -9.39 6.77
CA ALA A 106 -2.79 -10.67 6.13
C ALA A 106 -2.09 -11.86 6.81
N ARG A 107 -0.79 -11.73 7.15
CA ARG A 107 -0.06 -12.78 7.89
C ARG A 107 -0.60 -12.98 9.30
N MET A 108 -0.92 -11.88 10.00
CA MET A 108 -1.55 -11.93 11.32
C MET A 108 -2.92 -12.62 11.26
N GLY A 109 -3.70 -12.40 10.20
CA GLY A 109 -4.99 -13.06 9.97
C GLY A 109 -4.88 -14.57 9.76
N ARG A 110 -3.84 -15.05 9.04
CA ARG A 110 -3.60 -16.50 8.85
C ARG A 110 -3.27 -17.21 10.16
N GLN A 111 -2.44 -16.60 10.99
CA GLN A 111 -2.08 -17.16 12.29
C GLN A 111 -3.26 -17.21 13.25
N VAL A 112 -4.06 -16.14 13.24
CA VAL A 112 -5.31 -16.11 13.99
C VAL A 112 -6.19 -17.30 13.53
N ARG A 113 -6.42 -17.46 12.23
CA ARG A 113 -7.18 -18.60 11.73
C ARG A 113 -6.66 -19.97 12.20
N HIS A 114 -5.35 -20.21 12.13
CA HIS A 114 -4.75 -21.46 12.64
C HIS A 114 -4.87 -21.66 14.14
N VAL A 115 -4.75 -20.59 14.94
CA VAL A 115 -4.96 -20.66 16.39
C VAL A 115 -6.40 -21.03 16.72
N ARG A 116 -7.38 -20.51 15.98
CA ARG A 116 -8.78 -20.91 16.15
C ARG A 116 -9.05 -22.34 15.74
N GLU A 117 -8.54 -22.75 14.59
CA GLU A 117 -8.66 -24.15 14.13
C GLU A 117 -8.06 -25.10 15.18
N GLY A 118 -6.87 -24.79 15.71
CA GLY A 118 -6.24 -25.61 16.75
C GLY A 118 -6.96 -25.61 18.10
N ILE A 119 -7.61 -24.50 18.50
CA ILE A 119 -8.47 -24.47 19.70
C ILE A 119 -9.75 -25.29 19.45
N GLU A 120 -10.33 -25.18 18.25
CA GLU A 120 -11.54 -25.93 17.88
C GLU A 120 -11.29 -27.44 17.89
N ASP A 121 -10.17 -27.90 17.33
CA ASP A 121 -9.76 -29.30 17.33
C ASP A 121 -9.49 -29.84 18.75
N GLN A 122 -8.81 -29.05 19.59
CA GLN A 122 -8.57 -29.44 20.98
C GLN A 122 -9.87 -29.58 21.78
N MET A 123 -10.85 -28.71 21.55
CA MET A 123 -12.16 -28.82 22.21
C MET A 123 -12.94 -30.06 21.79
N ILE A 124 -12.84 -30.49 20.53
CA ILE A 124 -13.48 -31.75 20.07
C ILE A 124 -12.86 -32.94 20.81
N LEU A 125 -11.52 -32.94 20.96
CA LEU A 125 -10.80 -33.97 21.72
C LEU A 125 -11.07 -33.92 23.23
N GLU A 126 -11.25 -32.73 23.79
CA GLU A 126 -11.57 -32.51 25.21
C GLU A 126 -13.04 -32.87 25.51
N GLN A 127 -13.99 -32.58 24.61
CA GLN A 127 -15.38 -33.02 24.71
C GLN A 127 -15.51 -34.55 24.65
N ALA A 128 -14.64 -35.23 23.89
CA ALA A 128 -14.57 -36.69 23.86
C ALA A 128 -14.09 -37.30 25.19
N LYS A 129 -13.46 -36.52 26.09
CA LYS A 129 -12.97 -36.97 27.40
C LYS A 129 -13.97 -36.79 28.56
N GLY A 130 -15.16 -36.24 28.31
CA GLY A 130 -16.22 -36.14 29.32
C GLY A 130 -15.89 -35.13 30.44
N SER A 131 -15.95 -35.57 31.71
CA SER A 131 -15.95 -34.70 32.91
C SER A 131 -14.60 -34.09 33.32
N ASP A 132 -13.50 -34.48 32.68
CA ASP A 132 -12.14 -33.94 32.93
C ASP A 132 -11.67 -32.94 31.85
N GLY A 133 -12.57 -32.55 30.94
CA GLY A 133 -12.25 -31.62 29.85
C GLY A 133 -12.02 -30.19 30.34
N ARG A 134 -10.89 -29.59 30.00
CA ARG A 134 -10.57 -28.17 30.22
C ARG A 134 -11.58 -27.29 29.52
N THR A 135 -12.09 -26.29 30.23
CA THR A 135 -13.03 -25.29 29.70
C THR A 135 -12.34 -24.38 28.69
N ARG A 136 -13.08 -23.94 27.65
CA ARG A 136 -12.59 -23.02 26.58
C ARG A 136 -11.76 -21.84 27.12
N GLN A 137 -12.17 -21.27 28.24
CA GLN A 137 -11.51 -20.12 28.86
C GLN A 137 -10.08 -20.41 29.35
N GLN A 138 -9.79 -21.63 29.83
CA GLN A 138 -8.45 -22.01 30.30
C GLN A 138 -7.47 -22.31 29.14
N LEU A 139 -8.00 -22.78 28.01
CA LEU A 139 -7.22 -23.00 26.79
C LEU A 139 -6.91 -21.66 26.09
N GLU A 140 -7.87 -20.73 26.07
CA GLU A 140 -7.67 -19.38 25.51
C GLU A 140 -6.65 -18.54 26.28
N GLU A 141 -6.53 -18.72 27.60
CA GLU A 141 -5.62 -17.94 28.45
C GLU A 141 -4.13 -18.30 28.26
N LYS A 142 -3.85 -19.53 27.82
CA LYS A 142 -2.47 -20.00 27.55
C LYS A 142 -1.95 -19.60 26.17
N VAL A 143 -2.81 -19.23 25.23
CA VAL A 143 -2.39 -18.93 23.85
C VAL A 143 -1.96 -17.47 23.73
N ARG A 144 -0.67 -17.22 23.99
CA ARG A 144 -0.04 -15.94 23.67
C ARG A 144 0.32 -15.89 22.19
N VAL A 145 -0.47 -15.17 21.40
CA VAL A 145 -0.17 -14.90 19.98
C VAL A 145 1.07 -13.99 19.88
N PRO A 146 2.12 -14.38 19.12
CA PRO A 146 3.29 -13.54 18.89
C PRO A 146 2.93 -12.22 18.19
N ARG A 147 3.62 -11.13 18.56
CA ARG A 147 3.44 -9.83 17.90
C ARG A 147 4.13 -9.83 16.54
N HIS A 148 3.38 -9.60 15.48
CA HIS A 148 3.95 -9.34 14.15
C HIS A 148 4.10 -7.84 13.90
N THR A 149 5.33 -7.44 13.62
CA THR A 149 5.73 -6.07 13.28
C THR A 149 5.72 -5.86 11.77
N ILE A 150 5.44 -4.63 11.34
CA ILE A 150 5.37 -4.22 9.93
C ILE A 150 6.76 -4.31 9.27
N PHE A 151 7.83 -4.10 10.05
CA PHE A 151 9.23 -4.09 9.64
C PHE A 151 9.80 -5.43 9.16
N LEU A 152 9.13 -6.56 9.42
CA LEU A 152 9.57 -7.87 8.91
C LEU A 152 9.28 -8.07 7.42
N GLN A 153 8.83 -7.02 6.72
CA GLN A 153 8.46 -7.06 5.31
C GLN A 153 9.50 -6.40 4.44
N ILE A 154 10.68 -7.01 4.44
CA ILE A 154 11.84 -6.51 3.72
C ILE A 154 11.52 -6.31 2.23
N PHE A 155 10.76 -7.23 1.64
CA PHE A 155 10.44 -7.20 0.22
C PHE A 155 9.53 -6.02 -0.20
N PRO A 156 8.27 -5.89 0.28
CA PRO A 156 7.40 -4.81 -0.17
C PRO A 156 7.83 -3.43 0.35
N LEU A 157 8.54 -3.35 1.48
CA LEU A 157 8.88 -2.06 2.10
C LEU A 157 10.20 -1.46 1.60
N TYR A 158 11.18 -2.28 1.21
CA TYR A 158 12.51 -1.79 0.83
C TYR A 158 12.92 -2.14 -0.60
N ILE A 159 12.64 -3.36 -1.06
CA ILE A 159 13.05 -3.80 -2.40
C ILE A 159 12.11 -3.21 -3.46
N LEU A 160 10.80 -3.32 -3.27
CA LEU A 160 9.79 -2.86 -4.23
C LEU A 160 9.89 -1.35 -4.53
N PRO A 161 10.07 -0.43 -3.54
CA PRO A 161 10.28 0.97 -3.85
C PRO A 161 11.51 1.22 -4.71
N LEU A 162 12.63 0.55 -4.43
CA LEU A 162 13.84 0.76 -5.23
C LEU A 162 13.66 0.29 -6.68
N VAL A 163 13.05 -0.89 -6.87
CA VAL A 163 12.78 -1.44 -8.21
C VAL A 163 11.83 -0.54 -9.00
N ILE A 164 10.76 -0.05 -8.38
CA ILE A 164 9.79 0.84 -9.04
C ILE A 164 10.42 2.19 -9.36
N ALA A 165 11.27 2.74 -8.47
CA ALA A 165 11.97 3.99 -8.73
C ALA A 165 12.93 3.86 -9.93
N ILE A 166 13.69 2.76 -10.00
CA ILE A 166 14.58 2.46 -11.13
C ILE A 166 13.77 2.30 -12.42
N ALA A 167 12.70 1.51 -12.40
CA ALA A 167 11.83 1.31 -13.57
C ALA A 167 11.19 2.62 -14.04
N GLY A 168 10.73 3.46 -13.11
CA GLY A 168 10.18 4.78 -13.42
C GLY A 168 11.21 5.72 -14.04
N TYR A 169 12.45 5.71 -13.53
CA TYR A 169 13.56 6.46 -14.11
C TYR A 169 13.84 6.03 -15.56
N PHE A 170 13.95 4.71 -15.81
CA PHE A 170 14.14 4.19 -17.17
C PHE A 170 12.98 4.55 -18.11
N LEU A 171 11.74 4.48 -17.64
CA LEU A 171 10.56 4.85 -18.44
C LEU A 171 10.58 6.34 -18.82
N LEU A 172 10.86 7.21 -17.85
CA LEU A 172 10.94 8.66 -18.09
C LEU A 172 12.12 9.03 -18.99
N SER A 173 13.26 8.33 -18.87
CA SER A 173 14.41 8.49 -19.76
C SER A 173 14.10 8.04 -21.18
N LEU A 174 13.41 6.89 -21.36
CA LEU A 174 12.98 6.41 -22.68
C LEU A 174 12.01 7.37 -23.37
N LEU A 175 11.14 8.02 -22.58
CA LEU A 175 10.19 9.02 -23.06
C LEU A 175 10.84 10.41 -23.29
N GLY A 176 12.14 10.58 -23.01
CA GLY A 176 12.87 11.83 -23.19
C GLY A 176 12.62 12.90 -22.12
N PHE A 177 11.89 12.60 -21.05
CA PHE A 177 11.58 13.55 -19.96
C PHE A 177 12.72 13.73 -18.96
N LEU A 178 13.70 12.82 -18.93
CA LEU A 178 14.99 12.97 -18.25
C LEU A 178 16.10 13.15 -19.29
#